data_AF-A0A068U3J7-F1
#
_entry.id   AF-A0A068U3J7-F1
#
_cell.length_a   1.000
_cell.length_b   1.000
_cell.length_c   1.000
_cell.angle_alpha   90.00
_cell.angle_beta   90.00
_cell.angle_gamma   90.00
#
_symmetry.space_group_name_H-M   'P 1'
#
loop_
_entity.id
_entity.type
_entity.pdbx_description
1 polymer ?
#
loop_
_entity_poly.entity_id
_entity_poly.type
_entity_poly.pdbx_seq_one_letter_code
_entity_poly.pdbx_strand_id
1 'polypeptide(L)'
;MRSASSLRQEFLKKWLKGLQIYSGSKKEMSILERKKAIKLSADIAMASTRISTSSWSRALMARASNDATNKVLVQHVLSPEAQKLVPIKKDPKKETLDYILSLRLQVDVMRHFANATEETDHGKGYK
;
A
#
# COMPACT_ATOMS: atom_id res chain seq x y z
N MET A 1 9.27 -6.55 -19.03
CA MET A 1 8.34 -6.80 -17.89
C MET A 1 9.04 -6.35 -16.61
N ARG A 2 8.36 -5.64 -15.70
CA ARG A 2 8.96 -5.35 -14.36
C ARG A 2 9.16 -6.68 -13.61
N SER A 3 10.27 -6.83 -12.91
CA SER A 3 10.49 -8.02 -12.09
C SER A 3 9.61 -7.98 -10.83
N ALA A 4 9.24 -9.15 -10.33
CA ALA A 4 8.45 -9.27 -9.09
C ALA A 4 9.16 -8.64 -7.88
N SER A 5 10.50 -8.70 -7.84
CA SER A 5 11.33 -8.08 -6.80
C SER A 5 11.28 -6.55 -6.84
N SER A 6 11.38 -5.96 -8.04
CA SER A 6 11.28 -4.50 -8.21
C SER A 6 9.91 -3.99 -7.76
N LEU A 7 8.83 -4.71 -8.08
CA LEU A 7 7.49 -4.36 -7.64
C LEU A 7 7.33 -4.46 -6.11
N ARG A 8 7.84 -5.55 -5.51
CA ARG A 8 7.85 -5.73 -4.05
C ARG A 8 8.55 -4.56 -3.35
N GLN A 9 9.73 -4.17 -3.84
CA GLN A 9 10.50 -3.06 -3.29
C GLN A 9 9.78 -1.72 -3.45
N GLU A 10 9.16 -1.47 -4.61
CA GLU A 10 8.41 -0.23 -4.85
C GLU A 10 7.19 -0.12 -3.92
N PHE A 11 6.43 -1.22 -3.79
CA PHE A 11 5.32 -1.33 -2.85
C PHE A 11 5.77 -1.06 -1.42
N LEU A 12 6.82 -1.73 -0.95
CA LEU A 12 7.37 -1.56 0.41
C LEU A 12 7.81 -0.12 0.67
N LYS A 13 8.53 0.51 -0.27
CA LYS A 13 8.97 1.90 -0.14
C LYS A 13 7.78 2.85 -0.02
N LYS A 14 6.74 2.66 -0.83
CA LYS A 14 5.53 3.48 -0.80
C LYS A 14 4.71 3.23 0.47
N TRP A 15 4.62 1.99 0.92
CA TRP A 15 3.88 1.63 2.13
C TRP A 15 4.55 2.17 3.39
N LEU A 16 5.88 2.08 3.49
CA LEU A 16 6.64 2.64 4.60
C LEU A 16 6.44 4.16 4.71
N LYS A 17 6.46 4.89 3.58
CA LYS A 17 6.15 6.33 3.55
C LYS A 17 4.73 6.61 4.07
N GLY A 18 3.74 5.83 3.64
CA GLY A 18 2.36 5.98 4.11
C GLY A 18 2.21 5.73 5.61
N LEU A 19 2.92 4.73 6.15
CA LEU A 19 2.93 4.44 7.59
C LEU A 19 3.61 5.55 8.41
N GLN A 20 4.72 6.10 7.93
CA GLN A 20 5.44 7.20 8.60
C GLN A 20 4.55 8.44 8.77
N ILE A 21 3.71 8.77 7.78
CA ILE A 21 2.79 9.90 7.84
C ILE A 21 1.75 9.68 8.95
N TYR A 22 1.20 8.48 9.09
CA TYR A 22 0.26 8.17 10.18
C TYR A 22 0.93 8.25 11.56
N SER A 23 2.15 7.70 11.70
CA SER A 23 2.93 7.78 12.94
C SER A 23 3.24 9.23 13.36
N GLY A 24 3.45 10.13 12.40
CA GLY A 24 3.69 11.55 12.67
C GLY A 24 2.44 12.37 12.98
N SER A 25 1.27 11.96 12.48
CA SER A 25 0.04 12.76 12.51
C SER A 25 -0.81 12.65 13.78
N LYS A 26 -0.76 11.53 14.52
CA LYS A 26 -1.67 11.27 15.65
C LYS A 26 -0.99 10.38 16.71
N LYS A 27 -0.59 10.99 17.83
CA LYS A 27 0.17 10.34 18.92
C LYS A 27 -0.66 9.27 19.67
N GLU A 28 -1.97 9.45 19.72
CA GLU A 28 -2.93 8.56 20.38
C GLU A 28 -3.93 8.03 19.34
N MET A 29 -3.84 6.74 19.01
CA MET A 29 -4.78 6.05 18.13
C MET A 29 -5.27 4.77 18.80
N SER A 30 -6.59 4.55 18.76
CA SER A 30 -7.21 3.29 19.13
C SER A 30 -6.74 2.15 18.22
N ILE A 31 -6.84 0.91 18.70
CA ILE A 31 -6.48 -0.28 17.91
C ILE A 31 -7.26 -0.34 16.59
N LEU A 32 -8.54 0.06 16.60
CA LEU A 32 -9.37 0.09 15.40
C LEU A 32 -8.86 1.11 14.36
N GLU A 33 -8.49 2.31 14.82
CA GLU A 33 -7.91 3.34 13.94
C GLU A 33 -6.56 2.90 13.37
N ARG A 34 -5.70 2.28 14.19
CA ARG A 34 -4.41 1.73 13.71
C ARG A 34 -4.63 0.67 12.62
N LYS A 35 -5.58 -0.25 12.80
CA LYS A 35 -5.93 -1.26 11.78
C LYS A 35 -6.42 -0.61 10.48
N LYS A 36 -7.29 0.40 10.58
CA LYS A 36 -7.77 1.15 9.42
C LYS A 36 -6.64 1.89 8.70
N ALA A 37 -5.75 2.53 9.44
CA ALA A 37 -4.58 3.26 8.90
C ALA A 37 -3.60 2.31 8.18
N ILE A 38 -3.29 1.16 8.78
CA ILE A 38 -2.42 0.15 8.16
C ILE A 38 -3.02 -0.34 6.84
N LYS A 39 -4.31 -0.71 6.84
CA LYS A 39 -5.02 -1.17 5.64
C LYS A 39 -5.04 -0.09 4.57
N LEU A 40 -5.43 1.13 4.93
CA LEU A 40 -5.53 2.23 3.99
C LEU A 40 -4.17 2.60 3.40
N SER A 41 -3.12 2.67 4.22
CA SER A 41 -1.75 2.89 3.76
C SER A 41 -1.31 1.83 2.74
N ALA A 42 -1.65 0.56 2.98
CA ALA A 42 -1.34 -0.53 2.08
C ALA A 42 -2.14 -0.45 0.76
N ASP A 43 -3.43 -0.16 0.83
CA ASP A 43 -4.29 0.04 -0.35
C ASP A 43 -3.76 1.21 -1.20
N ILE A 44 -3.33 2.30 -0.55
CA ILE A 44 -2.76 3.48 -1.23
C ILE A 44 -1.42 3.13 -1.89
N ALA A 45 -0.52 2.46 -1.18
CA ALA A 45 0.76 2.04 -1.72
C ALA A 45 0.60 1.10 -2.91
N MET A 46 -0.27 0.10 -2.79
CA MET A 46 -0.60 -0.86 -3.84
C MET A 46 -1.15 -0.16 -5.08
N ALA A 47 -2.17 0.67 -4.92
CA ALA A 47 -2.73 1.44 -6.02
C ALA A 47 -1.70 2.39 -6.65
N SER A 48 -0.84 3.03 -5.86
CA SER A 48 0.19 3.94 -6.39
C SER A 48 1.26 3.23 -7.24
N THR A 49 1.57 1.94 -6.97
CA THR A 49 2.42 1.13 -7.88
C THR A 49 1.76 0.78 -9.22
N ARG A 50 0.44 1.02 -9.34
CA ARG A 50 -0.41 0.57 -10.46
C ARG A 50 -1.28 1.66 -11.08
N ILE A 51 -1.25 2.89 -10.55
CA ILE A 51 -2.15 4.01 -10.90
C ILE A 51 -2.12 4.39 -12.38
N SER A 52 -0.94 4.25 -12.98
CA SER A 52 -0.69 4.45 -14.40
C SER A 52 -1.35 3.39 -15.29
N THR A 53 -1.75 2.26 -14.71
CA THR A 53 -2.03 1.05 -15.47
C THR A 53 -3.37 0.40 -15.17
N SER A 54 -4.10 0.75 -14.11
CA SER A 54 -5.37 0.08 -13.81
C SER A 54 -6.50 1.01 -13.38
N SER A 55 -7.73 0.61 -13.69
CA SER A 55 -8.93 1.37 -13.29
C SER A 55 -9.22 1.18 -11.81
N TRP A 56 -8.94 0.00 -11.25
CA TRP A 56 -9.11 -0.27 -9.83
C TRP A 56 -8.19 0.60 -8.95
N SER A 57 -6.96 0.88 -9.40
CA SER A 57 -6.02 1.71 -8.64
C SER A 57 -6.49 3.17 -8.57
N ARG A 58 -6.99 3.71 -9.69
CA ARG A 58 -7.62 5.04 -9.72
C ARG A 58 -8.85 5.13 -8.82
N ALA A 59 -9.70 4.11 -8.84
CA ALA A 59 -10.87 4.05 -7.97
C ALA A 59 -10.49 4.02 -6.48
N LEU A 60 -9.48 3.23 -6.09
CA LEU A 60 -8.97 3.21 -4.71
C LEU A 60 -8.40 4.56 -4.28
N MET A 61 -7.62 5.21 -5.14
CA MET A 61 -7.08 6.55 -4.89
C MET A 61 -8.17 7.60 -4.71
N ALA A 62 -9.17 7.59 -5.59
CA ALA A 62 -10.31 8.52 -5.49
C ALA A 62 -11.08 8.30 -4.18
N ARG A 63 -11.34 7.04 -3.81
CA ARG A 63 -11.99 6.71 -2.53
C ARG A 63 -11.18 7.19 -1.33
N ALA A 64 -9.86 7.04 -1.35
CA ALA A 64 -8.99 7.51 -0.28
C ALA A 64 -8.95 9.05 -0.21
N SER A 65 -8.98 9.74 -1.35
CA SER A 65 -8.90 11.21 -1.43
C SER A 65 -10.18 11.93 -0.98
N ASN A 66 -11.29 11.22 -0.76
CA ASN A 66 -12.54 11.81 -0.25
C ASN A 66 -12.47 12.19 1.23
N ASP A 67 -11.44 11.73 1.95
CA ASP A 67 -11.17 12.08 3.34
C ASP A 67 -9.98 13.07 3.39
N ALA A 68 -10.18 14.22 4.03
CA ALA A 68 -9.21 15.31 4.06
C ALA A 68 -7.87 14.91 4.71
N THR A 69 -7.89 14.00 5.70
CA THR A 69 -6.70 13.47 6.35
C THR A 69 -5.95 12.51 5.40
N ASN A 70 -6.69 11.75 4.60
CA ASN A 70 -6.14 10.78 3.68
C ASN A 70 -5.66 11.39 2.36
N LYS A 71 -6.13 12.58 2.00
CA LYS A 71 -5.68 13.34 0.83
C LYS A 71 -4.17 13.63 0.85
N VAL A 72 -3.62 13.95 2.03
CA VAL A 72 -2.18 14.19 2.23
C VAL A 72 -1.37 12.92 1.93
N LEU A 73 -1.86 11.76 2.38
CA LEU A 73 -1.22 10.47 2.10
C LEU A 73 -1.19 10.16 0.62
N VAL A 74 -2.33 10.33 -0.06
CA VAL A 74 -2.45 10.10 -1.50
C VAL A 74 -1.42 10.97 -2.24
N GLN A 75 -1.34 12.27 -1.92
CA GLN A 75 -0.39 13.19 -2.54
C GLN A 75 1.08 12.81 -2.32
N HIS A 76 1.46 12.41 -1.09
CA HIS A 76 2.86 12.08 -0.76
C HIS A 76 3.31 10.69 -1.24
N VAL A 77 2.37 9.72 -1.37
CA VAL A 77 2.67 8.38 -1.89
C VAL A 77 2.68 8.36 -3.42
N LEU A 78 1.97 9.30 -4.06
CA LEU A 78 2.02 9.52 -5.51
C LEU A 78 3.32 10.19 -5.93
N SER A 79 3.99 9.59 -6.91
CA SER A 79 5.09 10.27 -7.61
C SER A 79 4.50 11.24 -8.64
N PRO A 80 5.13 12.40 -8.91
CA PRO A 80 4.68 13.35 -9.96
C PRO A 80 4.48 12.69 -11.33
N GLU A 81 5.32 11.70 -11.67
CA GLU A 81 5.23 10.87 -12.88
C GLU A 81 3.89 10.14 -13.07
N ALA A 82 3.17 9.85 -11.98
CA ALA A 82 1.89 9.16 -12.03
C ALA A 82 0.73 10.04 -12.51
N GLN A 83 0.91 11.37 -12.51
CA GLN A 83 -0.16 12.34 -12.82
C GLN A 83 -0.33 12.58 -14.32
N LYS A 84 0.62 12.13 -15.16
CA LYS A 84 0.66 12.44 -16.60
C LYS A 84 0.31 11.24 -17.46
N LEU A 85 -0.89 10.63 -17.36
CA LEU A 85 -1.18 9.42 -18.14
C LEU A 85 -2.62 9.26 -18.66
N VAL A 86 -2.69 8.79 -19.90
CA VAL A 86 -3.86 8.59 -20.76
C VAL A 86 -4.59 7.28 -20.38
N PRO A 87 -5.93 7.21 -20.45
CA PRO A 87 -6.66 5.99 -20.13
C PRO A 87 -6.36 4.87 -21.14
N ILE A 88 -5.64 3.84 -20.71
CA ILE A 88 -5.55 2.59 -21.48
C ILE A 88 -6.81 1.77 -21.14
N LYS A 89 -7.71 1.60 -22.11
CA LYS A 89 -8.83 0.65 -21.99
C LYS A 89 -8.24 -0.76 -21.86
N LYS A 90 -8.22 -1.31 -20.66
CA LYS A 90 -7.79 -2.69 -20.39
C LYS A 90 -8.99 -3.62 -20.33
N ASP A 91 -8.76 -4.86 -20.77
CA ASP A 91 -9.70 -5.97 -20.62
C ASP A 91 -10.03 -6.19 -19.12
N PRO A 92 -11.33 -6.22 -18.72
CA PRO A 92 -11.75 -6.47 -17.34
C PRO A 92 -11.14 -7.72 -16.71
N LYS A 93 -10.87 -8.78 -17.50
CA LYS A 93 -10.21 -9.98 -17.00
C LYS A 93 -8.77 -9.70 -16.58
N LYS A 94 -8.05 -8.91 -17.36
CA LYS A 94 -6.67 -8.49 -17.06
C LYS A 94 -6.63 -7.56 -15.85
N GLU A 95 -7.60 -6.66 -15.71
CA GLU A 95 -7.76 -5.81 -14.51
C GLU A 95 -7.99 -6.64 -13.25
N THR A 96 -8.87 -7.65 -13.34
CA THR A 96 -9.19 -8.55 -12.21
C THR A 96 -7.97 -9.37 -11.80
N LEU A 97 -7.23 -9.94 -12.77
CA LEU A 97 -6.00 -10.68 -12.49
C LEU A 97 -4.92 -9.79 -11.87
N ASP A 98 -4.73 -8.58 -12.39
CA ASP A 98 -3.78 -7.62 -11.83
C ASP A 98 -4.13 -7.23 -10.38
N TYR A 99 -5.43 -7.07 -10.08
CA TYR A 99 -5.90 -6.81 -8.73
C TYR A 99 -5.63 -7.99 -7.79
N ILE A 100 -5.95 -9.23 -8.20
CA ILE A 100 -5.68 -10.44 -7.40
C ILE A 100 -4.18 -10.60 -7.11
N LEU A 101 -3.33 -10.38 -8.10
CA LEU A 101 -1.87 -10.45 -7.93
C LEU A 101 -1.37 -9.36 -6.97
N SER A 102 -1.96 -8.17 -7.01
CA SER A 102 -1.62 -7.07 -6.11
C SER A 102 -2.07 -7.36 -4.67
N LEU A 103 -3.25 -7.98 -4.47
CA LEU A 103 -3.71 -8.43 -3.16
C LEU A 103 -2.80 -9.52 -2.56
N ARG A 104 -2.38 -10.50 -3.37
CA ARG A 104 -1.44 -11.53 -2.94
C ARG A 104 -0.12 -10.92 -2.48
N LEU A 105 0.41 -9.96 -3.25
CA LEU A 105 1.61 -9.22 -2.88
C LEU A 105 1.47 -8.54 -1.51
N GLN A 106 0.36 -7.86 -1.26
CA GLN A 106 0.08 -7.20 0.02
C GLN A 106 0.04 -8.21 1.17
N VAL A 107 -0.68 -9.32 1.02
CA VAL A 107 -0.79 -10.37 2.05
C VAL A 107 0.56 -11.04 2.31
N ASP A 108 1.33 -11.35 1.27
CA ASP A 108 2.66 -11.97 1.39
C ASP A 108 3.60 -11.09 2.21
N VAL A 109 3.61 -9.78 1.93
CA VAL A 109 4.42 -8.81 2.66
C VAL A 109 3.97 -8.71 4.12
N MET A 110 2.66 -8.60 4.38
CA MET A 110 2.13 -8.54 5.75
C MET A 110 2.46 -9.79 6.56
N ARG A 111 2.36 -10.97 5.94
CA ARG A 111 2.70 -12.25 6.57
C ARG A 111 4.19 -12.34 6.89
N HIS A 112 5.06 -11.88 5.99
CA HIS A 112 6.49 -11.87 6.23
C HIS A 112 6.87 -11.03 7.45
N PHE A 113 6.25 -9.85 7.61
CA PHE A 113 6.45 -9.02 8.81
C PHE A 113 5.90 -9.68 10.07
N ALA A 114 4.72 -10.30 10.01
CA ALA A 114 4.14 -10.99 11.17
C ALA A 114 5.06 -12.13 11.66
N ASN A 115 5.55 -12.97 10.75
CA ASN A 115 6.46 -14.07 11.11
C ASN A 115 7.80 -13.54 11.68
N ALA A 116 8.35 -12.47 11.09
CA ALA A 116 9.59 -11.87 11.60
C ALA A 116 9.43 -11.33 13.04
N THR A 117 8.23 -10.90 13.44
CA THR A 117 7.99 -10.48 14.85
C THR A 117 7.93 -11.66 15.82
N GLU A 118 7.48 -12.83 15.38
CA GLU A 118 7.42 -14.05 16.21
C GLU A 118 8.83 -14.60 16.50
N GLU A 119 9.72 -14.53 15.52
CA GLU A 119 11.13 -14.94 15.66
C GLU A 119 11.90 -14.07 16.67
N THR A 120 11.55 -12.77 16.80
CA THR A 120 12.19 -11.88 17.77
C THR A 120 11.74 -12.11 19.21
N ASP A 121 10.57 -12.71 19.43
CA ASP A 121 10.04 -12.95 20.77
C ASP A 121 10.60 -14.25 21.39
N HIS A 122 10.97 -15.22 20.54
CA HIS A 122 11.59 -16.49 20.97
C HIS A 122 13.10 -16.34 21.31
N GLY A 123 13.70 -15.19 21.04
CA GLY A 123 15.11 -14.88 21.35
C GLY A 123 15.35 -14.24 22.73
N LYS A 124 14.31 -13.92 23.50
CA LYS A 124 14.42 -13.38 24.87
C LYS A 124 14.21 -14.46 25.94
N GLY A 125 14.91 -15.57 25.82
CA GLY A 125 15.10 -16.56 26.88
C GLY A 125 16.49 -16.41 27.50
N TYR A 126 16.55 -15.89 28.72
CA TYR A 126 17.64 -15.91 29.70
C TYR A 126 19.09 -16.18 29.20
N LYS A 127 19.92 -15.14 29.25
CA LYS A 127 21.29 -15.25 29.75
C LYS A 127 21.52 -14.14 30.77
#